data_AF-A0A3C2AET5-F1
#
_entry.id   AF-A0A3C2AET5-F1
#
_cell.length_a   1.000
_cell.length_b   1.000
_cell.length_c   1.000
_cell.angle_alpha   90.00
_cell.angle_beta   90.00
_cell.angle_gamma   90.00
#
_symmetry.space_group_name_H-M   'P 1'
#
loop_
_entity.id
_entity.type
_entity.pdbx_description
1 polymer ?
#
loop_
_entity_poly.entity_id
_entity_poly.type
_entity_poly.pdbx_seq_one_letter_code
_entity_poly.pdbx_strand_id
1 'polypeptide(L)' 'MNYDVKDITLADKGKKRIEWADNDMPVLKLVRERFEKEKPFAGLKMSACLHVTAETA' A
#
# COMPACT_ATOMS: atom_id res chain seq x y z
N MET A 1 -4.30 17.18 3.30
CA MET A 1 -4.48 15.73 3.54
C MET A 1 -5.35 15.59 4.78
N ASN A 2 -6.49 14.92 4.67
CA ASN A 2 -7.38 14.68 5.80
C ASN A 2 -7.26 13.20 6.15
N TYR A 3 -6.63 12.89 7.28
CA TYR A 3 -6.47 11.54 7.79
C TYR A 3 -6.66 11.56 9.31
N ASP A 4 -7.15 10.46 9.86
CA ASP A 4 -7.27 10.25 11.30
C ASP A 4 -6.41 9.04 11.67
N VAL A 5 -5.23 9.30 12.21
CA VAL A 5 -4.26 8.28 12.61
C VAL A 5 -3.70 8.63 13.99
N LYS A 6 -3.37 7.60 14.76
CA LYS A 6 -2.96 7.77 16.16
C LYS A 6 -1.69 8.60 16.34
N ASP A 7 -0.65 8.36 15.52
CA ASP A 7 0.65 9.02 15.62
C ASP A 7 1.38 8.99 14.27
N ILE A 8 1.59 10.16 13.68
CA ILE A 8 2.26 10.31 12.38
C ILE A 8 3.77 10.09 12.45
N THR A 9 4.39 10.22 13.63
CA THR A 9 5.84 10.09 13.81
C THR A 9 6.34 8.65 13.60
N LEU A 10 5.42 7.68 13.63
CA LEU A 10 5.71 6.27 13.36
C LEU A 10 5.90 5.94 11.88
N ALA A 11 5.70 6.90 10.96
CA ALA A 11 5.74 6.67 9.51
C ALA A 11 7.04 6.00 9.03
N ASP A 12 8.21 6.46 9.50
CA ASP A 12 9.50 5.90 9.07
C ASP A 12 9.66 4.43 9.49
N LYS A 13 9.17 4.10 10.70
CA LYS A 13 9.17 2.71 11.19
C LYS A 13 8.15 1.86 10.44
N GLY A 14 6.98 2.43 10.12
CA GLY A 14 5.96 1.79 9.31
C GLY A 14 6.50 1.42 7.93
N LYS A 15 7.17 2.36 7.26
CA LYS A 15 7.77 2.15 5.94
C LYS A 15 8.70 0.95 5.90
N LYS A 16 9.59 0.80 6.89
CA LYS A 16 10.49 -0.38 6.98
C LYS A 16 9.74 -1.70 7.11
N ARG A 17 8.57 -1.72 7.77
CA ARG A 17 7.74 -2.92 7.88
C ARG A 17 7.01 -3.25 6.58
N ILE A 18 6.56 -2.23 5.86
CA ILE A 18 5.94 -2.38 4.54
C ILE A 18 6.96 -2.96 3.56
N GLU A 19 8.17 -2.40 3.52
CA GLU A 19 9.26 -2.91 2.68
C GLU A 19 9.63 -4.36 3.04
N TRP A 20 9.61 -4.71 4.32
CA TRP A 20 9.82 -6.08 4.76
C TRP A 20 8.70 -7.02 4.27
N ALA A 21 7.43 -6.62 4.40
CA ALA A 21 6.29 -7.41 3.93
C ALA A 21 6.24 -7.55 2.40
N ASP A 22 6.58 -6.50 1.64
CA ASP A 22 6.60 -6.52 0.16
C ASP A 22 7.59 -7.57 -0.37
N ASN A 23 8.70 -7.84 0.35
CA ASN A 23 9.64 -8.91 -0.01
C ASN A 23 9.02 -10.31 0.05
N ASP A 24 8.04 -10.53 0.93
CA ASP A 24 7.33 -11.81 1.08
C ASP A 24 6.05 -11.88 0.22
N MET A 25 5.73 -10.83 -0.54
CA MET A 25 4.52 -10.73 -1.38
C MET A 25 4.85 -10.58 -2.88
N PRO A 26 5.62 -11.51 -3.49
CA PRO A 26 6.15 -11.35 -4.86
C PRO A 26 5.08 -11.19 -5.93
N VAL A 27 3.88 -11.75 -5.70
CA VAL A 27 2.76 -11.64 -6.65
C VAL A 27 2.25 -10.21 -6.77
N LEU A 28 2.19 -9.45 -5.67
CA LEU A 28 1.77 -8.04 -5.72
C LEU A 28 2.75 -7.20 -6.54
N LYS A 29 4.06 -7.47 -6.40
CA LYS A 29 5.09 -6.84 -7.21
C LYS A 29 4.90 -7.14 -8.71
N LEU A 30 4.68 -8.40 -9.08
CA LEU A 30 4.42 -8.80 -10.48
C LEU A 30 3.17 -8.11 -11.06
N VAL A 31 2.09 -8.00 -10.27
CA VAL A 31 0.87 -7.28 -10.67
C VAL A 31 1.17 -5.80 -10.89
N ARG A 32 1.91 -5.17 -9.97
CA ARG A 32 2.32 -3.76 -10.08
C ARG A 32 3.13 -3.50 -11.35
N GLU A 33 4.16 -4.31 -11.61
CA GLU A 33 5.01 -4.19 -12.81
C GLU A 33 4.22 -4.38 -14.12
N ARG A 34 3.28 -5.33 -14.15
CA ARG A 34 2.44 -5.58 -15.33
C ARG A 34 1.55 -4.40 -15.68
N PHE A 35 0.90 -3.79 -14.68
CA PHE A 35 -0.13 -2.77 -14.89
C PHE A 35 0.36 -1.33 -14.77
N GLU A 36 1.65 -1.11 -14.47
CA GLU A 36 2.25 0.23 -14.34
C GLU A 36 2.05 1.10 -15.59
N LYS A 37 2.15 0.50 -16.78
CA LYS A 37 1.96 1.19 -18.07
C LYS A 37 0.49 1.43 -18.40
N GLU A 38 -0.37 0.45 -18.14
CA GLU A 38 -1.79 0.48 -18.50
C GLU A 38 -2.60 1.39 -17.57
N LYS A 39 -2.18 1.51 -16.30
CA LYS A 39 -2.87 2.28 -15.26
C LYS A 39 -4.40 2.06 -15.27
N PRO A 40 -4.86 0.80 -15.17
CA PRO A 40 -6.27 0.44 -15.37
C PRO A 40 -7.24 1.11 -14.38
N PHE A 41 -6.72 1.60 -13.26
CA PHE A 41 -7.51 2.28 -12.23
C PHE A 41 -7.49 3.81 -12.34
N ALA A 42 -6.89 4.38 -13.40
CA ALA A 42 -6.85 5.82 -13.59
C ALA A 42 -8.26 6.43 -13.67
N GLY A 43 -8.54 7.40 -12.80
CA GLY A 43 -9.83 8.09 -12.73
C GLY A 43 -10.90 7.36 -11.92
N LEU A 44 -10.64 6.14 -11.43
CA LEU A 44 -11.57 5.41 -10.57
C LEU A 44 -11.40 5.83 -9.10
N LYS A 45 -12.52 5.84 -8.37
CA LYS A 45 -12.53 6.03 -6.91
C LYS A 45 -12.79 4.69 -6.24
N MET A 46 -11.92 4.32 -5.29
CA MET A 46 -12.02 3.06 -4.55
C MET A 46 -12.16 3.34 -3.06
N SER A 47 -13.00 2.54 -2.40
CA SER A 47 -13.11 2.49 -0.93
C SER A 47 -12.74 1.08 -0.48
N ALA A 48 -12.01 0.98 0.63
CA ALA A 48 -11.62 -0.30 1.20
C ALA A 48 -11.98 -0.34 2.69
N CYS A 49 -12.50 -1.47 3.15
CA CYS A 49 -12.70 -1.78 4.56
C CYS A 49 -11.93 -3.07 4.84
N LEU A 50 -10.71 -2.91 5.31
CA LEU A 50 -9.75 -3.98 5.53
C LEU A 50 -9.01 -3.70 6.84
N HIS A 51 -8.37 -4.73 7.38
CA HIS A 51 -7.46 -4.54 8.52
C HIS A 51 -6.27 -3.68 8.08
N VAL A 52 -5.99 -2.60 8.80
CA VAL A 52 -4.88 -1.71 8.49
C VAL A 52 -3.59 -2.33 9.04
N THR A 53 -2.92 -3.11 8.20
CA THR A 53 -1.67 -3.84 8.52
C THR A 53 -0.56 -3.50 7.52
N ALA A 54 0.67 -4.01 7.75
CA ALA A 54 1.81 -3.73 6.87
C ALA A 54 1.66 -4.35 5.48
N GLU A 55 0.93 -5.46 5.38
CA GLU A 55 0.63 -6.21 4.16
C GLU A 55 -0.45 -5.51 3.30
N THR A 56 -1.21 -4.59 3.89
CA THR A 56 -2.26 -3.83 3.18
C THR A 56 -1.75 -2.53 2.57
N ALA A 57 -0.61 -2.04 3.04
CA ALA A 57 -0.05 -0.74 2.67
C ALA A 57 0.81 -0.81 1.40
#